data_AF-A0A412WFS0-F1
#
_entry.id   AF-A0A412WFS0-F1
#
_cell.length_a   1.000
_cell.length_b   1.000
_cell.length_c   1.000
_cell.angle_alpha   90.00
_cell.angle_beta   90.00
_cell.angle_gamma   90.00
#
_symmetry.space_group_name_H-M   'P 1'
#
loop_
_entity.id
_entity.type
_entity.pdbx_description
1 polymer ?
#
loop_
_entity_poly.entity_id
_entity_poly.type
_entity_poly.pdbx_seq_one_letter_code
_entity_poly.pdbx_strand_id
1 'polypeptide(L)'
;MKQVNPVNLLSALSILDPSFKMIENNLDGSNPNVIPDFQIRGTASMPSTNELTSSFVGSPNMSTFIMDGFEVTAEKVFDLDPMRIESMTILKDAAATAIYGSRASNGVVVINTKQPEAGKLRLLYNLDVSFNIPDLTDYDLLNATEKLQLGKAAGYFDPFGTIDQTEARERDYNYRLGLVQQGYNTYWLDKPLEVAIGHKHTLSVEGGEKAMRYSLDLTYENVPGVMKESGRQRMGMGTMLLYRFKNLTFRNNMTYDNVKSTNSPYGSFREYATLNPYYPYQDENGNYLKELEANSGILGRKSVINPLYNTTLNVIDETSYSEFANNFGIDWYINADLRLKGNFAIRHKKKRRYCIQTGGSYRFRQLFR
;
A
#
# COMPACT_ATOMS: atom_id res chain seq x y z
N MET A 1 -22.71 -2.62 10.53
CA MET A 1 -21.49 -2.04 9.90
C MET A 1 -21.18 -0.60 10.37
N LYS A 2 -21.69 -0.11 11.51
CA LYS A 2 -21.76 1.34 11.76
C LYS A 2 -20.66 1.95 12.64
N GLN A 3 -19.57 1.25 12.96
CA GLN A 3 -18.64 1.78 13.97
C GLN A 3 -17.15 1.48 13.79
N VAL A 4 -16.74 0.99 12.62
CA VAL A 4 -15.34 0.97 12.24
C VAL A 4 -15.30 1.58 10.85
N ASN A 5 -14.58 2.69 10.67
CA ASN A 5 -14.26 3.24 9.35
C ASN A 5 -12.83 2.78 9.01
N PRO A 6 -12.65 1.52 8.58
CA PRO A 6 -11.33 1.02 8.25
C PRO A 6 -10.83 1.72 6.99
N VAL A 7 -9.53 1.99 6.95
CA VAL A 7 -8.84 2.66 5.84
C VAL A 7 -9.12 1.98 4.49
N ASN A 8 -9.35 0.67 4.49
CA ASN A 8 -9.76 -0.10 3.33
C ASN A 8 -10.66 -1.29 3.72
N LEU A 9 -11.32 -1.88 2.73
CA LEU A 9 -12.27 -2.98 2.90
C LEU A 9 -11.67 -4.27 3.43
N LEU A 10 -10.43 -4.57 3.08
CA LEU A 10 -9.79 -5.82 3.45
C LEU A 10 -9.39 -5.81 4.93
N SER A 11 -8.96 -4.66 5.45
CA SER A 11 -8.78 -4.41 6.88
C SER A 11 -10.10 -4.43 7.66
N ALA A 12 -11.22 -4.03 7.04
CA ALA A 12 -12.55 -4.20 7.64
C ALA A 12 -12.86 -5.67 7.92
N LEU A 13 -12.55 -6.51 6.93
CA LEU A 13 -12.91 -7.92 6.94
C LEU A 13 -12.10 -8.70 7.97
N SER A 14 -10.82 -8.37 8.16
CA SER A 14 -9.97 -9.03 9.15
C SER A 14 -10.42 -8.76 10.60
N ILE A 15 -11.01 -7.61 10.86
CA ILE A 15 -11.59 -7.28 12.18
C ILE A 15 -12.89 -8.05 12.42
N LEU A 16 -13.72 -8.20 11.39
CA LEU A 16 -15.05 -8.79 11.51
C LEU A 16 -15.05 -10.32 11.51
N ASP A 17 -14.09 -10.96 10.84
CA ASP A 17 -13.99 -12.41 10.77
C ASP A 17 -12.56 -12.88 11.10
N PRO A 18 -12.35 -13.55 12.25
CA PRO A 18 -11.02 -13.99 12.68
C PRO A 18 -10.40 -15.06 11.76
N SER A 19 -11.20 -15.67 10.88
CA SER A 19 -10.69 -16.61 9.88
C SER A 19 -10.11 -15.94 8.64
N PHE A 20 -10.39 -14.65 8.44
CA PHE A 20 -9.76 -13.80 7.43
C PHE A 20 -8.60 -13.05 8.09
N LYS A 21 -7.37 -13.47 7.81
CA LYS A 21 -6.18 -12.84 8.39
C LYS A 21 -5.45 -12.03 7.34
N MET A 22 -5.24 -10.76 7.67
CA MET A 22 -4.31 -9.89 6.98
C MET A 22 -2.91 -10.19 7.52
N ILE A 23 -1.97 -10.51 6.64
CA ILE A 23 -0.58 -10.70 7.02
C ILE A 23 0.07 -9.33 7.11
N GLU A 24 0.55 -8.98 8.29
CA GLU A 24 1.33 -7.77 8.50
C GLU A 24 2.69 -7.93 7.83
N ASN A 25 3.01 -7.00 6.94
CA ASN A 25 4.33 -6.89 6.36
C ASN A 25 5.09 -5.72 6.99
N ASN A 26 5.85 -6.03 8.03
CA ASN A 26 6.63 -5.04 8.78
C ASN A 26 7.76 -4.40 7.95
N LEU A 27 8.13 -4.99 6.79
CA LEU A 27 9.14 -4.41 5.90
C LEU A 27 8.57 -3.23 5.09
N ASP A 28 7.30 -3.33 4.71
CA ASP A 28 6.62 -2.29 3.94
C ASP A 28 5.97 -1.22 4.83
N GLY A 29 5.81 -1.50 6.13
CA GLY A 29 5.33 -0.55 7.13
C GLY A 29 4.00 0.10 6.72
N SER A 30 3.85 1.40 6.99
CA SER A 30 2.64 2.17 6.63
C SER A 30 2.63 2.67 5.17
N ASN A 31 3.27 1.96 4.23
CA ASN A 31 3.31 2.36 2.82
C ASN A 31 1.93 2.15 2.14
N PRO A 32 1.24 3.23 1.70
CA PRO A 32 -0.10 3.13 1.09
C PRO A 32 -0.09 2.51 -0.31
N ASN A 33 1.09 2.34 -0.92
CA ASN A 33 1.24 1.77 -2.25
C ASN A 33 1.28 0.24 -2.25
N VAL A 34 1.46 -0.38 -1.09
CA VAL A 34 1.54 -1.83 -0.94
C VAL A 34 0.17 -2.37 -0.59
N ILE A 35 -0.25 -3.41 -1.32
CA ILE A 35 -1.47 -4.14 -0.99
C ILE A 35 -1.08 -5.25 -0.03
N PRO A 36 -1.68 -5.30 1.17
CA PRO A 36 -1.37 -6.32 2.16
C PRO A 36 -1.73 -7.72 1.66
N ASP A 37 -1.07 -8.76 2.17
CA ASP A 37 -1.40 -10.15 1.83
C ASP A 37 -2.52 -10.67 2.74
N PHE A 38 -3.35 -11.59 2.24
CA PHE A 38 -4.53 -12.08 2.95
C PHE A 38 -4.70 -13.59 2.82
N GLN A 39 -5.16 -14.21 3.92
CA GLN A 39 -5.40 -15.64 3.97
C GLN A 39 -6.71 -15.98 4.67
N ILE A 40 -7.45 -16.94 4.11
CA ILE A 40 -8.64 -17.53 4.73
C ILE A 40 -8.27 -18.91 5.26
N ARG A 41 -8.40 -19.12 6.57
CA ARG A 41 -8.12 -20.41 7.25
C ARG A 41 -6.64 -20.88 7.23
N GLY A 42 -5.68 -19.96 7.12
CA GLY A 42 -4.24 -20.28 7.20
C GLY A 42 -3.67 -20.92 5.93
N THR A 43 -2.36 -21.14 5.89
CA THR A 43 -1.65 -21.63 4.69
C THR A 43 -1.90 -23.13 4.48
N ALA A 44 -2.49 -23.51 3.34
CA ALA A 44 -2.58 -24.92 2.92
C ALA A 44 -1.27 -25.46 2.32
N SER A 45 -0.33 -24.56 2.00
CA SER A 45 0.99 -24.86 1.41
C SER A 45 2.08 -24.10 2.16
N MET A 46 3.24 -24.73 2.40
CA MET A 46 4.38 -24.05 3.02
C MET A 46 4.78 -22.85 2.15
N PRO A 47 4.80 -21.62 2.68
CA PRO A 47 5.25 -20.47 1.91
C PRO A 47 6.74 -20.63 1.60
N SER A 48 7.10 -20.61 0.31
CA SER A 48 8.51 -20.49 -0.07
C SER A 48 8.99 -19.09 0.33
N THR A 49 10.22 -18.98 0.86
CA THR A 49 10.80 -17.75 1.42
C THR A 49 10.83 -16.55 0.47
N ASN A 50 10.51 -16.74 -0.82
CA ASN A 50 10.46 -15.69 -1.84
C ASN A 50 9.05 -15.13 -2.09
N GLU A 51 7.98 -15.76 -1.59
CA GLU A 51 6.59 -15.33 -1.84
C GLU A 51 6.17 -14.09 -1.05
N LEU A 52 6.90 -13.72 0.02
CA LEU A 52 6.66 -12.47 0.76
C LEU A 52 7.08 -11.20 -0.01
N THR A 53 7.73 -11.34 -1.17
CA THR A 53 8.24 -10.19 -1.96
C THR A 53 7.53 -9.97 -3.30
N SER A 54 6.61 -10.84 -3.69
CA SER A 54 5.88 -10.69 -4.96
C SER A 54 4.56 -9.94 -4.77
N SER A 55 4.64 -8.63 -4.54
CA SER A 55 3.50 -7.71 -4.39
C SER A 55 2.58 -7.59 -5.63
N PHE A 56 2.68 -8.49 -6.61
CA PHE A 56 1.99 -8.35 -7.91
C PHE A 56 1.65 -9.66 -8.64
N VAL A 57 2.00 -10.83 -8.12
CA VAL A 57 1.63 -12.13 -8.74
C VAL A 57 0.92 -12.93 -7.68
N GLY A 58 -0.38 -13.14 -7.86
CA GLY A 58 -1.25 -13.75 -6.86
C GLY A 58 -0.62 -14.96 -6.19
N SER A 59 -0.38 -14.84 -4.88
CA SER A 59 0.03 -15.96 -4.06
C SER A 59 -0.96 -17.10 -4.27
N PRO A 60 -0.50 -18.35 -4.44
CA PRO A 60 -1.37 -19.50 -4.69
C PRO A 60 -2.36 -19.78 -3.53
N ASN A 61 -2.19 -19.10 -2.40
CA ASN A 61 -3.07 -19.15 -1.22
C ASN A 61 -4.06 -17.97 -1.12
N MET A 62 -4.04 -17.00 -2.04
CA MET A 62 -4.96 -15.86 -2.00
C MET A 62 -6.38 -16.30 -2.38
N SER A 63 -7.37 -15.84 -1.62
CA SER A 63 -8.78 -16.14 -1.87
C SER A 63 -9.33 -15.39 -3.08
N THR A 64 -10.34 -15.97 -3.73
CA THR A 64 -11.00 -15.34 -4.88
C THR A 64 -12.03 -14.32 -4.40
N PHE A 65 -12.06 -13.14 -5.03
CA PHE A 65 -13.04 -12.10 -4.76
C PHE A 65 -14.10 -12.05 -5.88
N ILE A 66 -15.36 -12.09 -5.49
CA ILE A 66 -16.51 -11.98 -6.38
C ILE A 66 -17.29 -10.71 -6.03
N MET A 67 -17.40 -9.77 -6.96
CA MET A 67 -18.19 -8.55 -6.80
C MET A 67 -19.41 -8.60 -7.71
N ASP A 68 -20.61 -8.56 -7.14
CA ASP A 68 -21.90 -8.62 -7.85
C ASP A 68 -22.01 -9.81 -8.82
N GLY A 69 -21.34 -10.93 -8.50
CA GLY A 69 -21.31 -12.14 -9.31
C GLY A 69 -20.18 -12.21 -10.34
N PHE A 70 -19.26 -11.25 -10.36
CA PHE A 70 -18.11 -11.21 -11.26
C PHE A 70 -16.77 -11.29 -10.50
N GLU A 71 -15.80 -12.04 -11.02
CA GLU A 71 -14.47 -12.16 -10.43
C GLU A 71 -13.71 -10.83 -10.51
N VAL A 72 -13.20 -10.32 -9.39
CA VAL A 72 -12.43 -9.07 -9.28
C VAL A 72 -11.06 -9.32 -8.66
N THR A 73 -10.08 -8.46 -8.97
CA THR A 73 -8.75 -8.57 -8.37
C THR A 73 -8.74 -8.03 -6.94
N ALA A 74 -7.78 -8.47 -6.13
CA ALA A 74 -7.59 -7.95 -4.78
C ALA A 74 -7.33 -6.43 -4.77
N GLU A 75 -6.62 -5.90 -5.77
CA GLU A 75 -6.37 -4.46 -5.90
C GLU A 75 -7.67 -3.68 -6.07
N LYS A 76 -8.59 -4.21 -6.89
CA LYS A 76 -9.91 -3.61 -7.09
C LYS A 76 -10.74 -3.58 -5.81
N VAL A 77 -10.61 -4.61 -4.96
CA VAL A 77 -11.31 -4.67 -3.67
C VAL A 77 -10.67 -3.73 -2.66
N PHE A 78 -9.34 -3.66 -2.63
CA PHE A 78 -8.61 -2.71 -1.78
C PHE A 78 -9.00 -1.26 -2.08
N ASP A 79 -9.13 -0.93 -3.37
CA ASP A 79 -9.51 0.42 -3.85
C ASP A 79 -11.04 0.70 -3.80
N LEU A 80 -11.88 -0.30 -3.50
CA LEU A 80 -13.32 -0.11 -3.50
C LEU A 80 -13.76 0.70 -2.26
N ASP A 81 -14.61 1.70 -2.48
CA ASP A 81 -15.18 2.50 -1.40
C ASP A 81 -16.08 1.63 -0.50
N PRO A 82 -15.79 1.51 0.82
CA PRO A 82 -16.65 0.78 1.75
C PRO A 82 -18.09 1.28 1.80
N MET A 83 -18.32 2.57 1.54
CA MET A 83 -19.66 3.14 1.56
C MET A 83 -20.56 2.61 0.44
N ARG A 84 -19.98 1.98 -0.59
CA ARG A 84 -20.70 1.38 -1.71
C ARG A 84 -21.06 -0.09 -1.47
N ILE A 85 -20.59 -0.71 -0.39
CA ILE A 85 -20.90 -2.10 -0.07
C ILE A 85 -22.22 -2.21 0.70
N GLU A 86 -23.08 -3.11 0.23
CA GLU A 86 -24.29 -3.52 0.95
C GLU A 86 -23.98 -4.66 1.92
N SER A 87 -23.32 -5.70 1.42
CA SER A 87 -23.00 -6.90 2.20
C SER A 87 -21.71 -7.54 1.72
N MET A 88 -20.99 -8.16 2.65
CA MET A 88 -19.84 -9.00 2.36
C MET A 88 -20.03 -10.35 3.04
N THR A 89 -19.84 -11.43 2.28
CA THR A 89 -20.04 -12.80 2.73
C THR A 89 -18.84 -13.65 2.39
N ILE A 90 -18.26 -14.32 3.39
CA ILE A 90 -17.15 -15.23 3.18
C ILE A 90 -17.71 -16.65 3.05
N LEU A 91 -17.50 -17.26 1.89
CA LEU A 91 -17.82 -18.66 1.64
C LEU A 91 -16.59 -19.52 1.94
N LYS A 92 -16.71 -20.34 2.98
CA LYS A 92 -15.59 -21.11 3.52
C LYS A 92 -15.69 -22.61 3.23
N ASP A 93 -16.90 -23.10 2.97
CA ASP A 93 -17.15 -24.54 2.87
C ASP A 93 -17.22 -24.99 1.42
N ALA A 94 -16.69 -26.20 1.15
CA ALA A 94 -16.56 -26.78 -0.18
C ALA A 94 -17.89 -26.80 -0.97
N ALA A 95 -19.01 -27.01 -0.28
CA ALA A 95 -20.35 -27.00 -0.90
C ALA A 95 -20.78 -25.59 -1.35
N ALA A 96 -20.42 -24.55 -0.60
CA ALA A 96 -20.73 -23.16 -0.94
C ALA A 96 -19.76 -22.59 -1.99
N THR A 97 -18.52 -23.06 -2.00
CA THR A 97 -17.49 -22.66 -2.95
C THR A 97 -17.56 -23.41 -4.28
N ALA A 98 -18.21 -24.59 -4.33
CA ALA A 98 -18.35 -25.42 -5.54
C ALA A 98 -18.93 -24.67 -6.75
N ILE A 99 -19.80 -23.69 -6.51
CA ILE A 99 -20.41 -22.86 -7.57
C ILE A 99 -19.36 -22.01 -8.31
N TYR A 100 -18.24 -21.69 -7.65
CA TYR A 100 -17.17 -20.84 -8.17
C TYR A 100 -15.96 -21.63 -8.69
N GLY A 101 -16.02 -22.97 -8.65
CA GLY A 101 -15.04 -23.86 -9.29
C GLY A 101 -13.70 -23.99 -8.56
N SER A 102 -12.66 -24.42 -9.28
CA SER A 102 -11.35 -24.79 -8.70
C SER A 102 -10.60 -23.63 -8.04
N ARG A 103 -10.87 -22.38 -8.40
CA ARG A 103 -10.29 -21.17 -7.78
C ARG A 103 -10.85 -20.86 -6.40
N ALA A 104 -11.92 -21.57 -6.01
CA ALA A 104 -12.60 -21.43 -4.74
C ALA A 104 -12.02 -22.34 -3.64
N SER A 105 -10.94 -23.09 -3.94
CA SER A 105 -10.25 -23.98 -2.99
C SER A 105 -9.72 -23.26 -1.76
N ASN A 106 -9.35 -21.98 -1.92
CA ASN A 106 -8.83 -21.12 -0.85
C ASN A 106 -9.91 -20.21 -0.23
N GLY A 107 -11.20 -20.52 -0.47
CA GLY A 107 -12.34 -19.70 -0.05
C GLY A 107 -12.68 -18.57 -1.02
N VAL A 108 -13.92 -18.08 -0.92
CA VAL A 108 -14.45 -17.01 -1.79
C VAL A 108 -15.04 -15.90 -0.93
N VAL A 109 -14.66 -14.66 -1.23
CA VAL A 109 -15.28 -13.48 -0.63
C VAL A 109 -16.27 -12.90 -1.64
N VAL A 110 -17.56 -12.94 -1.32
CA VAL A 110 -18.64 -12.37 -2.14
C VAL A 110 -18.99 -10.99 -1.60
N ILE A 111 -18.92 -10.00 -2.49
CA ILE A 111 -19.21 -8.60 -2.23
C ILE A 111 -20.43 -8.21 -3.05
N ASN A 112 -21.47 -7.71 -2.38
CA ASN A 112 -22.61 -7.09 -3.04
C ASN A 112 -22.56 -5.59 -2.83
N THR A 113 -22.68 -4.84 -3.92
CA THR A 113 -22.75 -3.37 -3.88
C THR A 113 -24.18 -2.90 -3.62
N LYS A 114 -24.29 -1.73 -2.99
CA LYS A 114 -25.59 -1.08 -2.73
C LYS A 114 -26.31 -0.82 -4.04
N GLN A 115 -27.53 -1.31 -4.13
CA GLN A 115 -28.39 -1.02 -5.27
C GLN A 115 -29.07 0.33 -5.09
N PRO A 116 -29.25 1.11 -6.17
CA PRO A 116 -30.00 2.35 -6.10
C PRO A 116 -31.44 2.08 -5.64
N GLU A 117 -31.90 2.90 -4.70
CA GLU A 117 -33.28 2.88 -4.21
C GLU A 117 -34.23 3.50 -5.24
N ALA A 118 -35.43 2.94 -5.36
CA ALA A 118 -36.45 3.54 -6.22
C ALA A 118 -37.06 4.77 -5.54
N GLY A 119 -37.26 5.84 -6.28
CA GLY A 119 -37.91 7.04 -5.80
C GLY A 119 -37.29 8.32 -6.36
N LYS A 120 -37.28 9.36 -5.53
CA LYS A 120 -36.76 10.68 -5.91
C LYS A 120 -35.25 10.62 -6.09
N LEU A 121 -34.74 11.51 -6.95
CA LEU A 121 -33.30 11.74 -7.09
C LEU A 121 -32.69 12.06 -5.72
N ARG A 122 -31.64 11.33 -5.35
CA ARG A 122 -30.85 11.56 -4.14
C ARG A 122 -29.43 11.93 -4.52
N LEU A 123 -28.96 13.00 -3.92
CA LEU A 123 -27.59 13.47 -4.00
C LEU A 123 -26.94 13.20 -2.65
N LEU A 124 -25.88 12.40 -2.62
CA LEU A 124 -25.09 12.13 -1.43
C LEU A 124 -23.68 12.64 -1.66
N TYR A 125 -23.17 13.40 -0.70
CA TYR A 125 -21.78 13.83 -0.68
C TYR A 125 -21.17 13.44 0.66
N ASN A 126 -20.06 12.72 0.62
CA ASN A 126 -19.30 12.30 1.79
C ASN A 126 -17.88 12.85 1.69
N LEU A 127 -17.39 13.39 2.80
CA LEU A 127 -16.02 13.81 2.99
C LEU A 127 -15.43 13.04 4.17
N ASP A 128 -14.41 12.24 3.90
CA ASP A 128 -13.60 11.60 4.93
C ASP A 128 -12.26 12.31 5.00
N VAL A 129 -11.79 12.62 6.21
CA VAL A 129 -10.46 13.18 6.48
C VAL A 129 -9.74 12.25 7.45
N SER A 130 -8.50 11.90 7.12
CA SER A 130 -7.67 11.01 7.92
C SER A 130 -6.36 11.68 8.31
N PHE A 131 -5.89 11.41 9.53
CA PHE A 131 -4.61 11.87 10.03
C PHE A 131 -3.73 10.64 10.26
N ASN A 132 -2.65 10.53 9.49
CA ASN A 132 -1.66 9.46 9.61
C ASN A 132 -0.45 10.02 10.35
N ILE A 133 -0.29 9.61 11.60
CA ILE A 133 0.80 10.04 12.46
C ILE A 133 1.77 8.86 12.59
N PRO A 134 3.05 9.02 12.24
CA PRO A 134 4.04 7.97 12.46
C PRO A 134 4.25 7.76 13.96
N ASP A 135 4.13 6.52 14.39
CA ASP A 135 4.49 6.13 15.75
C ASP A 135 5.94 5.62 15.78
N LEU A 136 6.74 6.19 16.68
CA LEU A 136 8.14 5.86 16.87
C LEU A 136 8.41 5.33 18.29
N THR A 137 7.38 5.13 19.14
CA THR A 137 7.58 4.75 20.55
C THR A 137 8.22 3.38 20.73
N ASP A 138 8.06 2.50 19.75
CA ASP A 138 8.66 1.16 19.78
C ASP A 138 10.18 1.17 19.50
N TYR A 139 10.72 2.31 19.03
CA TYR A 139 12.14 2.48 18.74
C TYR A 139 12.88 3.07 19.94
N ASP A 140 13.45 2.20 20.77
CA ASP A 140 14.42 2.58 21.80
C ASP A 140 15.84 2.46 21.24
N LEU A 141 16.28 3.48 20.50
CA LEU A 141 17.62 3.55 19.90
C LEU A 141 18.56 4.37 20.77
N LEU A 142 19.82 3.93 20.83
CA LEU A 142 20.89 4.61 21.55
C LEU A 142 21.10 6.02 21.01
N ASN A 143 21.29 6.98 21.91
CA ASN A 143 21.77 8.31 21.52
C ASN A 143 23.27 8.28 21.14
N ALA A 144 23.79 9.41 20.64
CA ALA A 144 25.19 9.54 20.21
C ALA A 144 26.22 9.16 21.30
N THR A 145 25.96 9.51 22.55
CA THR A 145 26.85 9.21 23.68
C THR A 145 26.81 7.73 24.04
N GLU A 146 25.62 7.18 24.20
CA GLU A 146 25.39 5.76 24.52
C GLU A 146 25.95 4.85 23.43
N LYS A 147 25.79 5.24 22.16
CA LYS A 147 26.35 4.49 21.03
C LYS A 147 27.88 4.46 21.09
N LEU A 148 28.52 5.58 21.40
CA LEU A 148 29.97 5.67 21.54
C LEU A 148 30.48 4.85 22.74
N GLN A 149 29.78 4.94 23.87
CA GLN A 149 30.08 4.16 25.08
C GLN A 149 29.94 2.65 24.82
N LEU A 150 28.86 2.22 24.17
CA LEU A 150 28.67 0.83 23.77
C LEU A 150 29.78 0.36 22.84
N GLY A 151 30.16 1.17 21.84
CA GLY A 151 31.27 0.86 20.95
C GLY A 151 32.57 0.63 21.72
N LYS A 152 32.86 1.48 22.70
CA LYS A 152 34.03 1.31 23.59
C LYS A 152 33.92 0.06 24.45
N ALA A 153 32.77 -0.18 25.09
CA ALA A 153 32.55 -1.35 25.95
C ALA A 153 32.58 -2.68 25.18
N ALA A 154 32.16 -2.67 23.91
CA ALA A 154 32.19 -3.82 23.02
C ALA A 154 33.56 -4.06 22.35
N GLY A 155 34.58 -3.26 22.68
CA GLY A 155 35.92 -3.37 22.10
C GLY A 155 36.02 -2.95 20.62
N TYR A 156 35.05 -2.17 20.13
CA TYR A 156 35.04 -1.69 18.75
C TYR A 156 36.24 -0.78 18.43
N PHE A 157 36.78 -0.11 19.44
CA PHE A 157 37.95 0.77 19.34
C PHE A 157 39.22 0.14 19.92
N ASP A 158 39.17 -1.11 20.40
CA ASP A 158 40.32 -1.76 21.01
C ASP A 158 41.42 -2.04 19.97
N PRO A 159 42.70 -2.03 20.37
CA PRO A 159 43.81 -2.40 19.50
C PRO A 159 43.61 -3.77 18.84
N PHE A 160 43.79 -3.83 17.52
CA PHE A 160 43.75 -5.10 16.78
C PHE A 160 44.61 -5.00 15.51
N GLY A 161 45.27 -6.12 15.17
CA GLY A 161 46.05 -6.23 13.94
C GLY A 161 47.36 -5.45 13.97
N THR A 162 47.63 -4.62 12.96
CA THR A 162 48.89 -3.87 12.84
C THR A 162 48.93 -2.61 13.71
N ILE A 163 50.12 -2.02 13.87
CA ILE A 163 50.29 -0.72 14.56
C ILE A 163 49.45 0.37 13.87
N ASP A 164 49.48 0.43 12.53
CA ASP A 164 48.68 1.39 11.75
C ASP A 164 47.17 1.25 12.00
N GLN A 165 46.68 0.03 12.20
CA GLN A 165 45.28 -0.24 12.50
C GLN A 165 44.89 0.20 13.92
N THR A 166 45.81 0.02 14.87
CA THR A 166 45.63 0.45 16.25
C THR A 166 45.54 1.97 16.34
N GLU A 167 46.49 2.69 15.73
CA GLU A 167 46.46 4.15 15.69
C GLU A 167 45.22 4.69 14.95
N ALA A 168 44.81 4.02 13.87
CA ALA A 168 43.61 4.41 13.13
C ALA A 168 42.33 4.29 13.98
N ARG A 169 42.23 3.28 14.85
CA ARG A 169 41.11 3.12 15.79
C ARG A 169 41.10 4.19 16.88
N GLU A 170 42.27 4.54 17.42
CA GLU A 170 42.38 5.63 18.40
C GLU A 170 41.98 6.97 17.80
N ARG A 171 42.44 7.28 16.57
CA ARG A 171 42.03 8.47 15.83
C ARG A 171 40.52 8.49 15.57
N ASP A 172 39.94 7.36 15.20
CA ASP A 172 38.50 7.22 14.95
C ASP A 172 37.66 7.42 16.22
N TYR A 173 38.09 6.86 17.36
CA TYR A 173 37.43 7.10 18.65
C TYR A 173 37.45 8.59 19.01
N ASN A 174 38.63 9.23 18.93
CA ASN A 174 38.78 10.65 19.24
C ASN A 174 37.97 11.55 18.30
N TYR A 175 37.89 11.19 17.01
CA TYR A 175 37.05 11.88 16.03
C TYR A 175 35.56 11.79 16.40
N ARG A 176 35.05 10.59 16.68
CA ARG A 176 33.65 10.40 17.10
C ARG A 176 33.34 11.06 18.44
N LEU A 177 34.28 11.01 19.39
CA LEU A 177 34.17 11.72 20.66
C LEU A 177 34.07 13.24 20.43
N GLY A 178 34.86 13.79 19.51
CA GLY A 178 34.78 15.20 19.11
C GLY A 178 33.40 15.55 18.55
N LEU A 179 32.81 14.72 17.69
CA LEU A 179 31.46 14.92 17.16
C LEU A 179 30.40 14.91 18.28
N VAL A 180 30.46 13.93 19.18
CA VAL A 180 29.53 13.86 20.32
C VAL A 180 29.67 15.08 21.23
N GLN A 181 30.91 15.55 21.49
CA GLN A 181 31.18 16.73 22.31
C GLN A 181 30.73 18.04 21.65
N GLN A 182 30.73 18.11 20.32
CA GLN A 182 30.15 19.22 19.55
C GLN A 182 28.61 19.22 19.58
N GLY A 183 27.98 18.18 20.14
CA GLY A 183 26.53 18.07 20.27
C GLY A 183 25.85 17.37 19.10
N TYR A 184 26.60 16.70 18.21
CA TYR A 184 25.99 15.91 17.14
C TYR A 184 25.25 14.70 17.71
N ASN A 185 23.92 14.78 17.66
CA ASN A 185 23.00 13.71 18.05
C ASN A 185 21.76 13.76 17.15
N THR A 186 21.96 13.36 15.90
CA THR A 186 20.91 13.33 14.89
C THR A 186 19.94 12.19 15.18
N TYR A 187 18.69 12.54 15.50
CA TYR A 187 17.61 11.56 15.45
C TYR A 187 17.28 11.31 13.98
N TRP A 188 17.60 10.12 13.47
CA TRP A 188 17.45 9.79 12.05
C TRP A 188 16.04 9.36 11.67
N LEU A 189 15.31 8.75 12.60
CA LEU A 189 13.98 8.19 12.35
C LEU A 189 12.94 9.27 12.00
N ASP A 190 13.08 10.50 12.49
CA ASP A 190 12.14 11.59 12.19
C ASP A 190 12.38 12.25 10.82
N LYS A 191 13.59 12.10 10.25
CA LYS A 191 14.02 12.85 9.07
C LYS A 191 13.17 12.55 7.83
N PRO A 192 12.85 11.28 7.50
CA PRO A 192 12.04 10.96 6.34
C PRO A 192 10.54 11.01 6.60
N LEU A 193 10.10 11.32 7.83
CA LEU A 193 8.71 11.19 8.24
C LEU A 193 7.97 12.52 8.33
N GLU A 194 6.67 12.48 8.05
CA GLU A 194 5.74 13.60 8.22
C GLU A 194 4.38 13.13 8.73
N VAL A 195 3.65 14.05 9.38
CA VAL A 195 2.22 13.84 9.66
C VAL A 195 1.46 14.04 8.36
N ALA A 196 0.83 12.98 7.88
CA ALA A 196 0.20 12.97 6.57
C ALA A 196 -1.32 13.12 6.73
N ILE A 197 -1.93 14.06 6.00
CA ILE A 197 -3.38 14.30 6.04
C ILE A 197 -4.02 13.80 4.75
N GLY A 198 -4.75 12.69 4.86
CA GLY A 198 -5.52 12.12 3.77
C GLY A 198 -6.93 12.69 3.71
N HIS A 199 -7.51 12.66 2.52
CA HIS A 199 -8.90 13.03 2.33
C HIS A 199 -9.53 12.25 1.18
N LYS A 200 -10.82 12.00 1.31
CA LYS A 200 -11.63 11.30 0.31
C LYS A 200 -12.96 11.99 0.15
N HIS A 201 -13.30 12.24 -1.11
CA HIS A 201 -14.55 12.84 -1.53
C HIS A 201 -15.32 11.81 -2.33
N THR A 202 -16.53 11.48 -1.90
CA THR A 202 -17.45 10.63 -2.64
C THR A 202 -18.71 11.40 -2.94
N LEU A 203 -19.03 11.56 -4.22
CA LEU A 203 -20.28 12.14 -4.71
C LEU A 203 -21.08 11.03 -5.40
N SER A 204 -22.26 10.76 -4.88
CA SER A 204 -23.16 9.74 -5.42
C SER A 204 -24.50 10.38 -5.79
N VAL A 205 -24.92 10.16 -7.02
CA VAL A 205 -26.23 10.52 -7.53
C VAL A 205 -26.98 9.23 -7.81
N GLU A 206 -28.08 9.00 -7.12
CA GLU A 206 -28.92 7.83 -7.35
C GLU A 206 -30.37 8.24 -7.56
N GLY A 207 -31.10 7.43 -8.33
CA GLY A 207 -32.51 7.66 -8.52
C GLY A 207 -33.13 6.67 -9.49
N GLY A 208 -34.39 6.96 -9.81
CA GLY A 208 -35.14 6.20 -10.79
C GLY A 208 -36.39 5.55 -10.21
N GLU A 209 -37.21 5.06 -11.13
CA GLU A 209 -38.52 4.47 -10.88
C GLU A 209 -38.42 2.95 -10.68
N LYS A 210 -39.54 2.29 -10.40
CA LYS A 210 -39.56 0.82 -10.27
C LYS A 210 -39.05 0.09 -11.52
N ALA A 211 -39.26 0.67 -12.70
CA ALA A 211 -38.85 0.12 -13.99
C ALA A 211 -37.39 0.40 -14.35
N MET A 212 -36.81 1.52 -13.90
CA MET A 212 -35.44 1.91 -14.23
C MET A 212 -34.80 2.58 -13.03
N ARG A 213 -33.71 2.02 -12.52
CA ARG A 213 -32.92 2.59 -11.44
C ARG A 213 -31.50 2.83 -11.93
N TYR A 214 -30.91 3.95 -11.54
CA TYR A 214 -29.57 4.32 -11.93
C TYR A 214 -28.80 4.91 -10.75
N SER A 215 -27.49 4.75 -10.78
CA SER A 215 -26.56 5.49 -9.94
C SER A 215 -25.34 5.92 -10.72
N LEU A 216 -24.77 7.06 -10.33
CA LEU A 216 -23.49 7.59 -10.74
C LEU A 216 -22.70 7.93 -9.48
N ASP A 217 -21.54 7.32 -9.33
CA ASP A 217 -20.62 7.51 -8.22
C ASP A 217 -19.33 8.14 -8.77
N LEU A 218 -18.87 9.21 -8.15
CA LEU A 218 -17.57 9.84 -8.38
C LEU A 218 -16.80 9.82 -7.07
N THR A 219 -15.57 9.33 -7.12
CA THR A 219 -14.69 9.27 -5.95
C THR A 219 -13.35 9.89 -6.29
N TYR A 220 -12.89 10.79 -5.44
CA TYR A 220 -11.51 11.28 -5.43
C TYR A 220 -10.91 11.01 -4.07
N GLU A 221 -9.76 10.36 -4.04
CA GLU A 221 -9.11 9.89 -2.83
C GLU A 221 -7.62 10.18 -2.90
N ASN A 222 -7.10 10.80 -1.85
CA ASN A 222 -5.69 11.08 -1.66
C ASN A 222 -5.26 10.53 -0.30
N VAL A 223 -4.45 9.47 -0.33
CA VAL A 223 -3.89 8.78 0.83
C VAL A 223 -2.38 9.03 0.85
N PRO A 224 -1.90 10.08 1.54
CA PRO A 224 -0.49 10.31 1.70
C PRO A 224 0.10 9.30 2.71
N GLY A 225 1.33 8.86 2.44
CA GLY A 225 2.09 8.02 3.35
C GLY A 225 2.77 8.86 4.44
N VAL A 226 3.16 8.21 5.54
CA VAL A 226 3.93 8.87 6.61
C VAL A 226 5.38 9.15 6.20
N MET A 227 5.89 8.46 5.18
CA MET A 227 7.15 8.81 4.53
C MET A 227 6.91 10.00 3.60
N LYS A 228 7.72 11.05 3.75
CA LYS A 228 7.62 12.29 2.96
C LYS A 228 7.56 12.00 1.46
N GLU A 229 6.66 12.70 0.78
CA GLU A 229 6.45 12.59 -0.67
C GLU A 229 6.01 11.18 -1.15
N SER A 230 5.63 10.30 -0.23
CA SER A 230 4.94 9.04 -0.55
C SER A 230 3.44 9.27 -0.56
N GLY A 231 2.72 8.65 -1.50
CA GLY A 231 1.28 8.70 -1.48
C GLY A 231 0.62 7.93 -2.60
N ARG A 232 -0.68 7.71 -2.42
CA ARG A 232 -1.57 7.06 -3.38
C ARG A 232 -2.77 7.95 -3.64
N GLN A 233 -2.99 8.24 -4.92
CA GLN A 233 -4.11 9.01 -5.41
C GLN A 233 -4.98 8.14 -6.30
N ARG A 234 -6.30 8.23 -6.09
CA ARG A 234 -7.28 7.48 -6.87
C ARG A 234 -8.41 8.40 -7.31
N MET A 235 -8.76 8.31 -8.59
CA MET A 235 -9.98 8.87 -9.14
C MET A 235 -10.82 7.73 -9.70
N GLY A 236 -12.02 7.56 -9.14
CA GLY A 236 -12.96 6.51 -9.51
C GLY A 236 -14.25 7.10 -10.06
N MET A 237 -14.82 6.42 -11.04
CA MET A 237 -16.17 6.63 -11.52
C MET A 237 -16.89 5.29 -11.56
N GLY A 238 -18.08 5.21 -11.00
CA GLY A 238 -18.95 4.05 -11.06
C GLY A 238 -20.31 4.44 -11.63
N THR A 239 -20.89 3.60 -12.47
CA THR A 239 -22.30 3.73 -12.84
C THR A 239 -22.98 2.38 -12.72
N MET A 240 -24.19 2.40 -12.17
CA MET A 240 -25.06 1.24 -12.14
C MET A 240 -26.36 1.58 -12.86
N LEU A 241 -26.82 0.67 -13.71
CA LEU A 241 -28.12 0.74 -14.35
C LEU A 241 -28.84 -0.59 -14.14
N LEU A 242 -30.04 -0.51 -13.58
CA LEU A 242 -30.96 -1.63 -13.43
C LEU A 242 -32.26 -1.28 -14.17
N TYR A 243 -32.52 -1.97 -15.27
CA TYR A 243 -33.74 -1.78 -16.05
C TYR A 243 -34.58 -3.05 -16.04
N ARG A 244 -35.83 -2.93 -15.58
CA ARG A 244 -36.80 -4.02 -15.51
C ARG A 244 -37.92 -3.74 -16.51
N PHE A 245 -38.00 -4.60 -17.52
CA PHE A 245 -39.04 -4.56 -18.54
C PHE A 245 -39.77 -5.90 -18.58
N LYS A 246 -40.99 -5.92 -18.02
CA LYS A 246 -41.81 -7.14 -17.89
C LYS A 246 -41.00 -8.29 -17.23
N ASN A 247 -40.72 -9.34 -17.99
CA ASN A 247 -40.00 -10.53 -17.55
C ASN A 247 -38.48 -10.46 -17.80
N LEU A 248 -37.97 -9.32 -18.30
CA LEU A 248 -36.55 -9.10 -18.56
C LEU A 248 -35.99 -8.08 -17.56
N THR A 249 -34.87 -8.41 -16.95
CA THR A 249 -34.07 -7.49 -16.16
C THR A 249 -32.68 -7.36 -16.78
N PHE A 250 -32.32 -6.13 -17.12
CA PHE A 250 -30.99 -5.75 -17.55
C PHE A 250 -30.27 -5.11 -16.36
N ARG A 251 -29.02 -5.51 -16.16
CA ARG A 251 -28.10 -4.93 -15.18
C ARG A 251 -26.84 -4.52 -15.91
N ASN A 252 -26.41 -3.29 -15.73
CA ASN A 252 -25.07 -2.86 -16.14
C ASN A 252 -24.38 -2.22 -14.93
N ASN A 253 -23.16 -2.65 -14.65
CA ASN A 253 -22.29 -2.03 -13.66
C ASN A 253 -20.98 -1.69 -14.37
N MET A 254 -20.72 -0.40 -14.54
CA MET A 254 -19.53 0.13 -15.20
C MET A 254 -18.67 0.82 -14.16
N THR A 255 -17.37 0.56 -14.17
CA THR A 255 -16.42 1.27 -13.32
C THR A 255 -15.20 1.68 -14.13
N TYR A 256 -14.69 2.85 -13.82
CA TYR A 256 -13.42 3.36 -14.33
C TYR A 256 -12.61 3.88 -13.15
N ASP A 257 -11.39 3.40 -13.01
CA ASP A 257 -10.46 3.83 -11.98
C ASP A 257 -9.17 4.27 -12.61
N ASN A 258 -8.62 5.37 -12.11
CA ASN A 258 -7.27 5.81 -12.38
C ASN A 258 -6.55 5.99 -11.06
N VAL A 259 -5.47 5.23 -10.88
CA VAL A 259 -4.68 5.20 -9.65
C VAL A 259 -3.26 5.62 -9.98
N LYS A 260 -2.72 6.52 -9.15
CA LYS A 260 -1.33 6.95 -9.17
C LYS A 260 -0.73 6.68 -7.79
N SER A 261 0.35 5.92 -7.77
CA SER A 261 1.15 5.61 -6.60
C SER A 261 2.53 6.22 -6.77
N THR A 262 2.95 7.01 -5.79
CA THR A 262 4.28 7.65 -5.75
C THR A 262 5.02 7.12 -4.54
N ASN A 263 6.22 6.57 -4.75
CA ASN A 263 7.09 6.14 -3.66
C ASN A 263 7.96 7.31 -3.19
N SER A 264 8.32 7.30 -1.90
CA SER A 264 9.16 8.34 -1.32
C SER A 264 10.55 8.38 -1.95
N PRO A 265 11.09 9.56 -2.32
CA PRO A 265 12.48 9.72 -2.73
C PRO A 265 13.46 9.62 -1.55
N TYR A 266 12.97 9.61 -0.31
CA TYR A 266 13.78 9.46 0.90
C TYR A 266 14.35 8.04 1.06
N GLY A 267 14.00 7.09 0.19
CA GLY A 267 14.50 5.72 0.25
C GLY A 267 13.75 4.85 1.26
N SER A 268 14.40 3.82 1.78
CA SER A 268 13.80 2.92 2.76
C SER A 268 13.95 3.47 4.18
N PHE A 269 12.90 3.39 4.98
CA PHE A 269 12.94 3.73 6.41
C PHE A 269 14.04 2.98 7.17
N ARG A 270 14.35 1.74 6.75
CA ARG A 270 15.42 0.92 7.33
C ARG A 270 16.78 1.61 7.27
N GLU A 271 17.06 2.37 6.21
CA GLU A 271 18.35 3.05 6.07
C GLU A 271 18.56 4.02 7.24
N TYR A 272 17.55 4.82 7.58
CA TYR A 272 17.57 5.75 8.71
C TYR A 272 17.73 5.06 10.05
N ALA A 273 17.06 3.92 10.27
CA ALA A 273 17.17 3.17 11.52
C ALA A 273 18.57 2.57 11.76
N THR A 274 19.37 2.40 10.70
CA THR A 274 20.73 1.85 10.81
C THR A 274 21.82 2.91 10.91
N LEU A 275 21.50 4.19 10.70
CA LEU A 275 22.46 5.28 10.77
C LEU A 275 22.84 5.60 12.21
N ASN A 276 24.12 5.92 12.42
CA ASN A 276 24.59 6.30 13.74
C ASN A 276 24.22 7.76 14.04
N PRO A 277 23.75 8.07 15.26
CA PRO A 277 23.30 9.41 15.63
C PRO A 277 24.40 10.48 15.69
N TYR A 278 25.67 10.10 15.84
CA TYR A 278 26.78 11.06 15.83
C TYR A 278 27.19 11.54 14.43
N TYR A 279 26.58 11.03 13.35
CA TYR A 279 26.93 11.47 12.00
C TYR A 279 26.40 12.88 11.73
N PRO A 280 27.28 13.82 11.30
CA PRO A 280 26.83 15.09 10.75
C PRO A 280 26.20 14.82 9.38
N TYR A 281 25.05 15.45 9.11
CA TYR A 281 24.30 15.24 7.86
C TYR A 281 24.21 16.48 6.98
N GLN A 282 24.60 17.65 7.50
CA GLN A 282 24.65 18.93 6.81
C GLN A 282 26.05 19.54 6.88
N ASP A 283 26.41 20.31 5.85
CA ASP A 283 27.58 21.19 5.88
C ASP A 283 27.28 22.50 6.63
N GLU A 284 28.28 23.35 6.80
CA GLU A 284 28.15 24.67 7.45
C GLU A 284 27.16 25.61 6.72
N ASN A 285 26.86 25.33 5.44
CA ASN A 285 25.93 26.09 4.61
C ASN A 285 24.50 25.51 4.63
N GLY A 286 24.27 24.41 5.35
CA GLY A 286 22.98 23.72 5.44
C GLY A 286 22.68 22.73 4.32
N ASN A 287 23.61 22.48 3.39
CA ASN A 287 23.44 21.48 2.33
C ASN A 287 23.67 20.07 2.88
N TYR A 288 22.94 19.08 2.35
CA TYR A 288 23.16 17.70 2.74
C TYR A 288 24.51 17.17 2.27
N LEU A 289 25.26 16.57 3.18
CA LEU A 289 26.50 15.86 2.85
C LEU A 289 26.15 14.62 2.04
N LYS A 290 26.87 14.35 0.95
CA LYS A 290 26.67 13.13 0.15
C LYS A 290 27.11 11.87 0.89
N GLU A 291 28.24 11.96 1.60
CA GLU A 291 28.81 10.86 2.39
C GLU A 291 28.87 11.30 3.86
N LEU A 292 28.32 10.47 4.75
CA LEU A 292 28.33 10.66 6.21
C LEU A 292 29.62 10.13 6.84
N GLU A 293 30.19 9.07 6.25
CA GLU A 293 31.48 8.50 6.64
C GLU A 293 32.20 8.05 5.37
N ALA A 294 33.44 8.48 5.20
CA ALA A 294 34.26 8.08 4.05
C ALA A 294 34.74 6.62 4.19
N ASN A 295 35.02 5.98 3.05
CA ASN A 295 35.65 4.66 3.03
C ASN A 295 37.03 4.71 3.72
N SER A 296 37.33 3.72 4.56
CA SER A 296 38.65 3.54 5.15
C SER A 296 39.16 2.15 4.84
N GLY A 297 40.16 2.06 3.96
CA GLY A 297 40.83 0.79 3.65
C GLY A 297 41.57 0.19 4.84
N ILE A 298 42.12 1.03 5.72
CA ILE A 298 42.87 0.61 6.92
C ILE A 298 41.93 -0.06 7.94
N LEU A 299 40.72 0.48 8.11
CA LEU A 299 39.71 -0.05 9.04
C LEU A 299 38.72 -1.03 8.36
N GLY A 300 38.89 -1.30 7.06
CA GLY A 300 38.00 -2.17 6.28
C GLY A 300 36.56 -1.65 6.18
N ARG A 301 36.33 -0.34 6.31
CA ARG A 301 35.00 0.28 6.33
C ARG A 301 34.57 0.78 4.96
N LYS A 302 33.30 0.58 4.65
CA LYS A 302 32.67 1.14 3.44
C LYS A 302 32.16 2.55 3.72
N SER A 303 32.08 3.36 2.66
CA SER A 303 31.46 4.68 2.74
C SER A 303 29.99 4.55 3.11
N VAL A 304 29.52 5.42 4.00
CA VAL A 304 28.12 5.53 4.40
C VAL A 304 27.52 6.72 3.65
N ILE A 305 26.56 6.45 2.78
CA ILE A 305 25.89 7.48 1.97
C ILE A 305 24.77 8.10 2.81
N ASN A 306 24.56 9.41 2.67
CA ASN A 306 23.44 10.08 3.28
C ASN A 306 22.16 9.85 2.47
N PRO A 307 21.13 9.17 3.02
CA PRO A 307 19.88 8.94 2.29
C PRO A 307 19.14 10.26 2.00
N LEU A 308 19.34 11.31 2.81
CA LEU A 308 18.75 12.64 2.56
C LEU A 308 19.35 13.33 1.34
N TYR A 309 20.55 12.95 0.91
CA TYR A 309 21.13 13.51 -0.31
C TYR A 309 20.29 13.15 -1.56
N ASN A 310 19.61 12.01 -1.55
CA ASN A 310 18.73 11.60 -2.65
C ASN A 310 17.56 12.57 -2.86
N THR A 311 17.12 13.30 -1.84
CA THR A 311 16.02 14.27 -1.99
C THR A 311 16.45 15.51 -2.78
N THR A 312 17.76 15.76 -2.90
CA THR A 312 18.31 16.81 -3.77
C THR A 312 18.36 16.40 -5.24
N LEU A 313 18.26 15.09 -5.48
CA LEU A 313 18.25 14.51 -6.81
C LEU A 313 16.78 14.44 -7.27
N ASN A 314 16.52 14.74 -8.53
CA ASN A 314 15.17 14.69 -9.09
C ASN A 314 14.76 13.22 -9.36
N VAL A 315 14.63 12.43 -8.29
CA VAL A 315 14.26 11.02 -8.30
C VAL A 315 12.74 10.91 -8.37
N ILE A 316 12.25 10.16 -9.35
CA ILE A 316 10.82 9.93 -9.55
C ILE A 316 10.60 8.42 -9.59
N ASP A 317 9.85 7.84 -8.65
CA ASP A 317 9.36 6.46 -8.73
C ASP A 317 7.84 6.45 -8.59
N GLU A 318 7.17 6.39 -9.73
CA GLU A 318 5.73 6.45 -9.85
C GLU A 318 5.19 5.24 -10.62
N THR A 319 4.12 4.66 -10.11
CA THR A 319 3.33 3.66 -10.81
C THR A 319 1.92 4.18 -10.99
N SER A 320 1.40 4.15 -12.21
CA SER A 320 0.01 4.49 -12.49
C SER A 320 -0.69 3.36 -13.23
N TYR A 321 -1.99 3.21 -13.01
CA TYR A 321 -2.82 2.37 -13.87
C TYR A 321 -4.19 2.98 -14.05
N SER A 322 -4.77 2.72 -15.22
CA SER A 322 -6.19 2.87 -15.46
C SER A 322 -6.84 1.51 -15.63
N GLU A 323 -8.00 1.34 -15.05
CA GLU A 323 -8.80 0.13 -15.17
C GLU A 323 -10.23 0.51 -15.57
N PHE A 324 -10.68 -0.06 -16.68
CA PHE A 324 -12.07 -0.04 -17.09
C PHE A 324 -12.67 -1.43 -16.88
N ALA A 325 -13.82 -1.50 -16.23
CA ALA A 325 -14.60 -2.72 -16.12
C ALA A 325 -16.07 -2.46 -16.43
N ASN A 326 -16.69 -3.32 -17.23
CA ASN A 326 -18.12 -3.32 -17.47
C ASN A 326 -18.67 -4.72 -17.29
N ASN A 327 -19.64 -4.82 -16.39
CA ASN A 327 -20.32 -6.04 -16.01
C ASN A 327 -21.78 -5.91 -16.44
N PHE A 328 -22.15 -6.62 -17.49
CA PHE A 328 -23.49 -6.64 -18.03
C PHE A 328 -24.19 -7.96 -17.73
N GLY A 329 -25.39 -7.89 -17.19
CA GLY A 329 -26.22 -9.03 -16.84
C GLY A 329 -27.59 -8.93 -17.49
N ILE A 330 -28.07 -10.06 -18.00
CA ILE A 330 -29.43 -10.24 -18.50
C ILE A 330 -30.07 -11.36 -17.67
N ASP A 331 -31.27 -11.11 -17.21
CA ASP A 331 -32.10 -12.08 -16.51
C ASP A 331 -33.50 -12.10 -17.14
N TRP A 332 -33.84 -13.21 -17.79
CA TRP A 332 -35.08 -13.37 -18.53
C TRP A 332 -35.89 -14.56 -18.01
N TYR A 333 -37.08 -14.27 -17.51
CA TYR A 333 -38.09 -15.26 -17.17
C TYR A 333 -38.91 -15.57 -18.42
N ILE A 334 -38.59 -16.68 -19.08
CA ILE A 334 -39.33 -17.13 -20.26
C ILE A 334 -40.76 -17.47 -19.81
N ASN A 335 -40.87 -18.34 -18.80
CA ASN A 335 -42.10 -18.72 -18.11
C ASN A 335 -41.85 -18.78 -16.58
N ALA A 336 -42.85 -19.18 -15.78
CA ALA A 336 -42.70 -19.32 -14.33
C ALA A 336 -41.58 -20.29 -13.90
N ASP A 337 -41.34 -21.33 -14.70
CA ASP A 337 -40.38 -22.40 -14.36
C ASP A 337 -39.01 -22.27 -15.04
N LEU A 338 -38.90 -21.40 -16.06
CA LEU A 338 -37.70 -21.29 -16.89
C LEU A 338 -37.13 -19.87 -16.85
N ARG A 339 -35.93 -19.76 -16.26
CA ARG A 339 -35.16 -18.52 -16.15
C ARG A 339 -33.83 -18.66 -16.87
N LEU A 340 -33.57 -17.76 -17.81
CA LEU A 340 -32.29 -17.65 -18.51
C LEU A 340 -31.51 -16.49 -17.91
N LYS A 341 -30.30 -16.76 -17.43
CA LYS A 341 -29.38 -15.75 -16.90
C LYS A 341 -28.10 -15.73 -17.73
N GLY A 342 -27.76 -14.57 -18.27
CA GLY A 342 -26.52 -14.32 -19.00
C GLY A 342 -25.72 -13.22 -18.33
N ASN A 343 -24.41 -13.43 -18.16
CA ASN A 343 -23.50 -12.45 -17.57
C ASN A 343 -22.29 -12.27 -18.50
N PHE A 344 -21.95 -11.03 -18.81
CA PHE A 344 -20.83 -10.65 -19.66
C PHE A 344 -19.97 -9.65 -18.91
N ALA A 345 -18.67 -9.88 -18.88
CA ALA A 345 -17.71 -9.01 -18.22
C ALA A 345 -16.60 -8.63 -19.19
N ILE A 346 -16.32 -7.34 -19.27
CA ILE A 346 -15.17 -6.80 -20.00
C ILE A 346 -14.32 -6.05 -18.99
N ARG A 347 -13.04 -6.39 -18.91
CA ARG A 347 -12.05 -5.67 -18.11
C ARG A 347 -10.86 -5.32 -18.98
N HIS A 348 -10.42 -4.07 -18.89
CA HIS A 348 -9.22 -3.58 -19.54
C HIS A 348 -8.40 -2.77 -18.54
N LYS A 349 -7.18 -3.22 -18.26
CA LYS A 349 -6.24 -2.56 -17.33
C LYS A 349 -4.99 -2.17 -18.09
N LYS A 350 -4.56 -0.93 -17.95
CA LYS A 350 -3.33 -0.39 -18.54
C LYS A 350 -2.44 0.14 -17.44
N LYS A 351 -1.25 -0.43 -17.27
CA LYS A 351 -0.28 -0.04 -16.25
C LYS A 351 0.89 0.73 -16.89
N ARG A 352 1.40 1.72 -16.17
CA ARG A 352 2.61 2.48 -16.51
C ARG A 352 3.46 2.62 -15.27
N ARG A 353 4.77 2.46 -15.42
CA ARG A 353 5.74 2.73 -14.36
C ARG A 353 6.80 3.68 -14.88
N TYR A 354 7.05 4.74 -14.12
CA TYR A 354 8.08 5.73 -14.36
C TYR A 354 9.07 5.66 -13.20
N CYS A 355 10.32 5.32 -13.49
CA CYS A 355 11.40 5.35 -12.52
C CYS A 355 12.57 6.12 -13.12
N ILE A 356 12.91 7.27 -12.55
CA ILE A 356 14.09 8.08 -12.85
C ILE A 356 14.95 8.06 -11.59
N GLN A 357 16.12 7.43 -11.65
CA GLN A 357 17.15 7.55 -10.62
C GLN A 357 18.33 8.34 -11.19
N THR A 358 18.57 9.52 -10.65
CA THR A 358 19.70 10.39 -11.05
C THR A 358 20.88 10.20 -10.09
N GLY A 359 21.46 9.00 -10.08
CA GLY A 359 22.67 8.64 -9.34
C GLY A 359 23.26 7.36 -9.92
N GLY A 360 24.58 7.29 -10.10
CA GLY A 360 25.25 6.27 -10.91
C GLY A 360 24.84 4.83 -10.57
N SER A 361 24.31 4.12 -11.59
CA SER A 361 23.58 2.83 -11.53
C SER A 361 22.21 3.00 -10.86
N TYR A 362 21.07 2.86 -11.54
CA TYR A 362 20.62 1.70 -12.33
C TYR A 362 19.83 2.09 -13.59
N ARG A 363 19.91 1.24 -14.62
CA ARG A 363 19.27 1.40 -15.94
C ARG A 363 17.75 1.58 -15.84
N PHE A 364 17.25 2.59 -16.55
CA PHE A 364 15.87 2.71 -17.00
C PHE A 364 15.40 1.45 -17.74
N ARG A 365 14.21 0.96 -17.39
CA ARG A 365 13.44 0.05 -18.25
C ARG A 365 11.97 0.48 -18.22
N GLN A 366 11.55 1.24 -19.22
CA GLN A 366 10.13 1.37 -19.54
C GLN A 366 9.61 -0.01 -19.93
N LEU A 367 8.92 -0.69 -19.01
CA LEU A 367 8.16 -1.89 -19.31
C LEU A 367 6.76 -1.45 -19.74
N PHE A 368 6.57 -1.29 -21.05
CA PHE A 368 5.24 -1.36 -21.64
C PHE A 368 4.80 -2.83 -21.62
N ARG A 369 3.78 -3.15 -20.80
CA ARG A 369 2.92 -4.31 -21.00
C ARG A 369 1.50 -3.95 -20.65
#